data_AF-A0A3P1BTR7-F1
#
_entry.id   AF-A0A3P1BTR7-F1
#
_cell.length_a   1.000
_cell.length_b   1.000
_cell.length_c   1.000
_cell.angle_alpha   90.00
_cell.angle_beta   90.00
_cell.angle_gamma   90.00
#
_symmetry.space_group_name_H-M   'P 1'
#
loop_
_entity.id
_entity.type
_entity.pdbx_description
1 polymer ?
#
loop_
_entity_poly.entity_id
_entity_poly.type
_entity_poly.pdbx_seq_one_letter_code
_entity_poly.pdbx_strand_id
1 'polypeptide(L)'
;MVVTFTLLRYPPRRWYRAFANMGRWVMNPFQAEGLRFQKMMGCGRNFGLIPDLSAYVFLGVWTDEKNARLFFESDRWKNICTETNETGTLYLNPIRSHGAWDGQNPFETAASPRSGGFPVAVLTRATIRLAALPDFWRHIPQVRQRLKTHADDLLLAIGVGEKPVLQQCTISVWKDEKVIEQFAYRQSGHKEVVRRTRERRWYSEELFARFQVVGREGTFNGKPLFLETETTPTAPA
;
A
#
# COMPACT_ATOMS: atom_id res chain seq x y z
N MET A 1 -10.11 -14.10 -5.26
CA MET A 1 -8.84 -13.56 -4.74
C MET A 1 -9.13 -12.24 -4.06
N VAL A 2 -8.53 -12.00 -2.90
CA VAL A 2 -8.56 -10.70 -2.21
C VAL A 2 -7.14 -10.33 -1.77
N VAL A 3 -6.85 -9.04 -1.71
CA VAL A 3 -5.62 -8.50 -1.17
C VAL A 3 -5.94 -7.75 0.11
N THR A 4 -5.20 -8.01 1.18
CA THR A 4 -5.33 -7.29 2.44
C THR A 4 -4.15 -6.35 2.60
N PHE A 5 -4.44 -5.11 2.98
CA PHE A 5 -3.41 -4.14 3.37
C PHE A 5 -3.68 -3.74 4.82
N THR A 6 -2.82 -4.19 5.74
CA THR A 6 -3.01 -4.02 7.17
C THR A 6 -1.92 -3.16 7.78
N LEU A 7 -2.31 -1.98 8.28
CA LEU A 7 -1.48 -1.11 9.10
C LEU A 7 -1.45 -1.64 10.54
N LEU A 8 -0.24 -1.74 11.09
CA LEU A 8 0.04 -2.05 12.48
C LEU A 8 0.80 -0.88 13.08
N ARG A 9 0.21 -0.23 14.08
CA ARG A 9 0.87 0.84 14.82
C ARG A 9 1.17 0.42 16.25
N TYR A 10 2.41 0.66 16.63
CA TYR A 10 2.93 0.37 17.95
C TYR A 10 3.06 1.68 18.73
N PRO A 11 2.94 1.62 20.07
CA PRO A 11 3.28 2.76 20.91
C PRO A 11 4.74 3.21 20.65
N PRO A 12 5.04 4.52 20.59
CA PRO A 12 6.40 5.01 20.32
C PRO A 12 7.47 4.44 21.26
N ARG A 13 7.09 4.11 22.50
CA ARG A 13 7.99 3.52 23.52
C ARG A 13 8.31 2.03 23.26
N ARG A 14 7.64 1.37 22.31
CA ARG A 14 7.79 -0.06 21.98
C ARG A 14 8.32 -0.29 20.56
N TRP A 15 8.92 0.72 19.92
CA TRP A 15 9.47 0.61 18.56
C TRP A 15 10.47 -0.55 18.38
N TYR A 16 11.26 -0.87 19.40
CA TYR A 16 12.22 -1.99 19.38
C TYR A 16 11.52 -3.35 19.28
N ARG A 17 10.33 -3.50 19.88
CA ARG A 17 9.51 -4.72 19.74
C ARG A 17 8.91 -4.82 18.36
N ALA A 18 8.45 -3.70 17.81
CA ALA A 18 7.94 -3.65 16.44
C ALA A 18 9.03 -4.07 15.43
N PHE A 19 10.25 -3.57 15.62
CA PHE A 19 11.43 -3.96 14.85
C PHE A 19 11.79 -5.45 15.06
N ALA A 20 11.79 -5.94 16.30
CA ALA A 20 12.06 -7.35 16.60
C ALA A 20 11.00 -8.28 15.99
N ASN A 21 9.72 -7.90 16.03
CA ASN A 21 8.63 -8.61 15.36
C ASN A 21 8.89 -8.65 13.85
N MET A 22 9.23 -7.52 13.22
CA MET A 22 9.58 -7.50 11.80
C MET A 22 10.73 -8.48 11.48
N GLY A 23 11.80 -8.50 12.27
CA GLY A 23 12.90 -9.44 12.10
C GLY A 23 12.47 -10.91 12.22
N ARG A 24 11.66 -11.23 13.23
CA ARG A 24 11.10 -12.58 13.42
C ARG A 24 10.23 -13.03 12.24
N TRP A 25 9.50 -12.11 11.64
CA TRP A 25 8.64 -12.39 10.49
C TRP A 25 9.43 -12.65 9.21
N VAL A 26 10.49 -11.88 8.96
CA VAL A 26 11.39 -12.13 7.84
C VAL A 26 12.02 -13.52 7.94
N MET A 27 12.36 -13.94 9.17
CA MET A 27 12.92 -15.28 9.42
C MET A 27 11.89 -16.40 9.39
N ASN A 28 10.65 -16.12 9.78
CA ASN A 28 9.55 -17.08 9.81
C ASN A 28 8.29 -16.45 9.22
N PRO A 29 8.13 -16.46 7.87
CA PRO A 29 6.93 -15.95 7.22
C PRO A 29 5.66 -16.66 7.69
N PHE A 30 4.49 -16.08 7.41
CA PHE A 30 3.23 -16.74 7.74
C PHE A 30 2.96 -17.88 6.78
N GLN A 31 2.48 -18.98 7.34
CA GLN A 31 1.87 -20.07 6.59
C GLN A 31 0.43 -20.13 7.05
N ALA A 32 -0.48 -19.91 6.11
CA ALA A 32 -1.90 -19.92 6.32
C ALA A 32 -2.58 -20.43 5.05
N GLU A 33 -3.71 -21.10 5.22
CA GLU A 33 -4.50 -21.56 4.08
C GLU A 33 -4.88 -20.37 3.18
N GLY A 34 -4.74 -20.56 1.88
CA GLY A 34 -5.06 -19.52 0.90
C GLY A 34 -4.08 -18.36 0.79
N LEU A 35 -3.08 -18.21 1.67
CA LEU A 35 -2.05 -17.17 1.56
C LEU A 35 -1.07 -17.49 0.42
N ARG A 36 -1.13 -16.72 -0.66
CA ARG A 36 -0.30 -16.91 -1.87
C ARG A 36 0.93 -16.02 -1.92
N PHE A 37 0.84 -14.83 -1.35
CA PHE A 37 1.93 -13.86 -1.32
C PHE A 37 1.79 -12.99 -0.09
N GLN A 38 2.92 -12.61 0.51
CA GLN A 38 2.93 -11.76 1.69
C GLN A 38 4.12 -10.81 1.69
N LYS A 39 3.91 -9.61 2.24
CA LYS A 39 4.96 -8.62 2.48
C LYS A 39 4.76 -7.93 3.81
N MET A 40 5.86 -7.78 4.54
CA MET A 40 5.91 -6.99 5.76
C MET A 40 6.86 -5.83 5.52
N MET A 41 6.38 -4.60 5.69
CA MET A 41 7.09 -3.39 5.31
C MET A 41 7.09 -2.38 6.44
N GLY A 42 8.20 -1.66 6.62
CA GLY A 42 8.24 -0.50 7.51
C GLY A 42 7.58 0.70 6.83
N CYS A 43 7.00 1.61 7.62
CA CYS A 43 6.44 2.87 7.10
C CYS A 43 7.48 4.01 7.15
N GLY A 44 7.26 5.05 6.34
CA GLY A 44 7.98 6.32 6.43
C GLY A 44 7.11 7.42 7.05
N ARG A 45 7.71 8.32 7.84
CA ARG A 45 7.02 9.50 8.39
C ARG A 45 6.70 10.49 7.28
N ASN A 46 5.45 10.96 7.19
CA ASN A 46 5.00 11.99 6.23
C ASN A 46 5.39 11.69 4.76
N PHE A 47 5.31 10.44 4.30
CA PHE A 47 5.79 10.03 2.95
C PHE A 47 7.30 10.21 2.72
N GLY A 48 8.02 10.52 3.79
CA GLY A 48 9.44 10.77 3.79
C GLY A 48 10.25 9.50 3.80
N LEU A 49 11.55 9.67 3.56
CA LEU A 49 12.55 8.62 3.68
C LEU A 49 12.96 8.37 5.13
N ILE A 50 12.44 9.18 6.06
CA ILE A 50 12.64 9.02 7.50
C ILE A 50 11.76 7.85 7.95
N PRO A 51 12.34 6.73 8.42
CA PRO A 51 11.56 5.59 8.86
C PRO A 51 10.67 5.95 10.04
N ASP A 52 9.42 5.52 9.99
CA ASP A 52 8.54 5.44 11.15
C ASP A 52 8.69 4.05 11.78
N LEU A 53 9.59 3.94 12.77
CA LEU A 53 9.89 2.68 13.46
C LEU A 53 8.71 2.16 14.30
N SER A 54 7.62 2.91 14.41
CA SER A 54 6.42 2.53 15.16
C SER A 54 5.26 2.09 14.26
N ALA A 55 5.41 2.14 12.93
CA ALA A 55 4.35 1.79 12.00
C ALA A 55 4.84 0.81 10.93
N TYR A 56 4.10 -0.26 10.75
CA TYR A 56 4.41 -1.33 9.80
C TYR A 56 3.16 -1.72 9.03
N VAL A 57 3.36 -2.32 7.87
CA VAL A 57 2.30 -2.78 7.00
C VAL A 57 2.51 -4.24 6.68
N PHE A 58 1.45 -5.02 6.86
CA PHE A 58 1.32 -6.36 6.32
C PHE A 58 0.45 -6.32 5.07
N LEU A 59 0.99 -6.77 3.94
CA LEU A 59 0.26 -7.01 2.70
C LEU A 59 0.13 -8.52 2.51
N GLY A 60 -1.09 -9.01 2.35
CA GLY A 60 -1.38 -10.42 2.10
C GLY A 60 -2.22 -10.58 0.84
N VAL A 61 -1.91 -11.59 0.03
CA VAL A 61 -2.70 -11.96 -1.16
C VAL A 61 -3.28 -13.34 -0.92
N TRP A 62 -4.60 -13.44 -1.00
CA TRP A 62 -5.38 -14.58 -0.55
C TRP A 62 -6.20 -15.17 -1.70
N THR A 63 -6.34 -16.50 -1.73
CA THR A 63 -7.25 -17.19 -2.67
C THR A 63 -8.66 -16.59 -2.63
N ASP A 64 -9.16 -16.28 -1.44
CA ASP A 64 -10.49 -15.77 -1.15
C ASP A 64 -10.53 -15.01 0.19
N GLU A 65 -11.62 -14.28 0.42
CA GLU A 65 -11.80 -13.45 1.60
C GLU A 65 -11.99 -14.26 2.89
N LYS A 66 -12.56 -15.46 2.81
CA LYS A 66 -12.77 -16.31 3.98
C LYS A 66 -11.44 -16.71 4.61
N ASN A 67 -10.47 -17.12 3.79
CA ASN A 67 -9.12 -17.45 4.24
C ASN A 67 -8.39 -16.26 4.88
N ALA A 68 -8.54 -15.06 4.32
CA ALA A 68 -8.00 -13.84 4.90
C ALA A 68 -8.59 -13.55 6.30
N ARG A 69 -9.91 -13.71 6.46
CA ARG A 69 -10.60 -13.50 7.74
C ARG A 69 -10.15 -14.51 8.80
N LEU A 70 -10.10 -15.80 8.44
CA LEU A 70 -9.60 -16.85 9.33
C LEU A 70 -8.16 -16.58 9.79
N PHE A 71 -7.30 -16.07 8.91
CA PHE A 71 -5.95 -15.68 9.28
C PHE A 71 -5.92 -14.58 10.35
N PHE A 72 -6.74 -13.54 10.20
CA PHE A 72 -6.80 -12.44 11.17
C PHE A 72 -7.42 -12.88 12.51
N GLU A 73 -8.17 -13.98 12.53
CA GLU A 73 -8.69 -14.59 13.75
C GLU A 73 -7.69 -15.54 14.43
N SER A 74 -6.59 -15.90 13.77
CA SER A 74 -5.60 -16.83 14.31
C SER A 74 -4.87 -16.27 15.54
N ASP A 75 -4.50 -17.15 16.47
CA ASP A 75 -3.75 -16.78 17.68
C ASP A 75 -2.41 -16.13 17.34
N ARG A 76 -1.76 -16.61 16.27
CA ARG A 76 -0.48 -16.05 15.81
C ARG A 76 -0.66 -14.60 15.39
N TRP A 77 -1.70 -14.26 14.62
CA TRP A 77 -1.97 -12.88 14.22
C TRP A 77 -2.36 -12.02 15.44
N LYS A 78 -3.32 -12.50 16.25
CA LYS A 78 -3.76 -11.82 17.47
C LYS A 78 -2.59 -11.50 18.40
N ASN A 79 -1.65 -12.42 18.57
CA ASN A 79 -0.46 -12.21 19.39
C ASN A 79 0.48 -11.11 18.86
N ILE A 80 0.51 -10.85 17.55
CA ILE A 80 1.22 -9.66 17.04
C ILE A 80 0.45 -8.38 17.34
N CYS A 81 -0.88 -8.43 17.26
CA CYS A 81 -1.73 -7.27 17.52
C CYS A 81 -1.82 -6.87 19.00
N THR A 82 -1.55 -7.76 19.96
CA THR A 82 -1.62 -7.45 21.41
C THR A 82 -0.75 -6.25 21.81
N GLU A 83 0.34 -6.02 21.09
CA GLU A 83 1.32 -4.96 21.37
C GLU A 83 1.10 -3.70 20.52
N THR A 84 0.08 -3.72 19.66
CA THR A 84 -0.31 -2.59 18.81
C THR A 84 -1.39 -1.76 19.49
N ASN A 85 -1.33 -0.44 19.33
CA ASN A 85 -2.37 0.47 19.82
C ASN A 85 -3.37 0.84 18.73
N GLU A 86 -3.05 0.57 17.46
CA GLU A 86 -3.95 0.74 16.34
C GLU A 86 -3.65 -0.33 15.29
N THR A 87 -4.74 -0.92 14.78
CA THR A 87 -4.71 -1.82 13.63
C THR A 87 -5.78 -1.36 12.66
N GLY A 88 -5.45 -1.38 11.37
CA GLY A 88 -6.38 -1.03 10.31
C GLY A 88 -6.15 -1.91 9.11
N THR A 89 -7.19 -2.58 8.61
CA THR A 89 -7.10 -3.47 7.44
C THR A 89 -7.99 -2.95 6.32
N LEU A 90 -7.46 -2.89 5.10
CA LEU A 90 -8.24 -2.73 3.88
C LEU A 90 -8.33 -4.06 3.15
N TYR A 91 -9.52 -4.36 2.64
CA TYR A 91 -9.78 -5.49 1.74
C TYR A 91 -9.90 -4.94 0.33
N LEU A 92 -9.09 -5.46 -0.57
CA LEU A 92 -8.81 -4.90 -1.88
C LEU A 92 -9.00 -5.96 -2.96
N ASN A 93 -9.81 -5.67 -3.97
CA ASN A 93 -9.95 -6.50 -5.16
C ASN A 93 -9.11 -5.92 -6.29
N PRO A 94 -8.13 -6.66 -6.86
CA PRO A 94 -7.33 -6.15 -7.95
C PRO A 94 -8.18 -5.89 -9.20
N ILE A 95 -8.02 -4.69 -9.76
CA ILE A 95 -8.63 -4.27 -11.02
C ILE A 95 -7.64 -4.51 -12.15
N ARG A 96 -6.39 -4.07 -11.95
CA ARG A 96 -5.31 -4.18 -12.93
C ARG A 96 -3.96 -4.11 -12.23
N SER A 97 -2.99 -4.85 -12.72
CA SER A 97 -1.59 -4.74 -12.31
C SER A 97 -0.65 -4.86 -13.50
N HIS A 98 0.54 -4.27 -13.35
CA HIS A 98 1.62 -4.38 -14.32
C HIS A 98 2.96 -4.37 -13.58
N GLY A 99 3.94 -5.09 -14.12
CA GLY A 99 5.27 -5.23 -13.54
C GLY A 99 5.36 -6.38 -12.53
N ALA A 100 6.38 -6.36 -11.68
CA ALA A 100 6.72 -7.46 -10.80
C ALA A 100 7.15 -6.99 -9.39
N TRP A 101 6.88 -7.83 -8.41
CA TRP A 101 7.39 -7.73 -7.06
C TRP A 101 8.07 -9.05 -6.71
N ASP A 102 9.39 -9.00 -6.58
CA ASP A 102 10.24 -10.18 -6.34
C ASP A 102 10.14 -11.21 -7.47
N GLY A 103 10.14 -10.73 -8.71
CA GLY A 103 10.14 -11.53 -9.92
C GLY A 103 8.78 -12.04 -10.38
N GLN A 104 7.70 -11.77 -9.65
CA GLN A 104 6.35 -12.20 -10.00
C GLN A 104 5.32 -11.07 -9.89
N ASN A 105 4.19 -11.17 -10.58
CA ASN A 105 3.06 -10.26 -10.39
C ASN A 105 2.00 -10.93 -9.49
N PRO A 106 1.94 -10.59 -8.19
CA PRO A 106 1.05 -11.26 -7.26
C PRO A 106 -0.43 -10.89 -7.44
N PHE A 107 -0.74 -9.95 -8.34
CA PHE A 107 -2.07 -9.36 -8.48
C PHE A 107 -2.75 -9.70 -9.83
N GLU A 108 -2.23 -10.64 -10.60
CA GLU A 108 -2.63 -10.96 -12.00
C GLU A 108 -4.07 -11.45 -12.22
N THR A 109 -4.94 -11.42 -11.22
CA THR A 109 -6.35 -11.78 -11.39
C THR A 109 -7.18 -10.54 -11.70
N ALA A 110 -7.70 -10.46 -12.93
CA ALA A 110 -8.69 -9.46 -13.31
C ALA A 110 -10.05 -9.83 -12.69
N ALA A 111 -10.38 -9.27 -11.53
CA ALA A 111 -11.78 -9.18 -11.13
C ALA A 111 -12.43 -8.11 -12.02
N SER A 112 -13.62 -8.40 -12.58
CA SER A 112 -14.39 -7.34 -13.22
C SER A 112 -14.73 -6.29 -12.14
N PRO A 113 -14.29 -5.03 -12.29
CA PRO A 113 -14.57 -4.01 -11.29
C PRO A 113 -16.09 -3.85 -11.14
N ARG A 114 -16.59 -3.82 -9.90
CA ARG A 114 -18.01 -3.50 -9.67
C ARG A 114 -18.23 -2.06 -10.12
N SER A 115 -19.24 -1.82 -10.94
CA SER A 115 -19.52 -0.52 -11.52
C SER A 115 -19.92 0.52 -10.46
N GLY A 116 -19.22 1.65 -10.41
CA GLY A 116 -19.64 2.89 -9.73
C GLY A 116 -19.34 2.98 -8.22
N GLY A 117 -18.92 4.18 -7.76
CA GLY A 117 -19.02 4.64 -6.36
C GLY A 117 -18.03 4.09 -5.33
N PHE A 118 -17.15 3.16 -5.67
CA PHE A 118 -16.20 2.60 -4.70
C PHE A 118 -14.85 3.33 -4.71
N PRO A 119 -14.25 3.56 -3.52
CA PRO A 119 -12.87 4.04 -3.43
C PRO A 119 -11.89 3.12 -4.13
N VAL A 120 -10.88 3.72 -4.76
CA VAL A 120 -9.85 3.02 -5.51
C VAL A 120 -8.52 3.16 -4.77
N ALA A 121 -7.87 2.04 -4.50
CA ALA A 121 -6.52 2.01 -3.97
C ALA A 121 -5.50 1.84 -5.11
N VAL A 122 -4.40 2.58 -5.04
CA VAL A 122 -3.28 2.49 -5.98
C VAL A 122 -2.02 2.14 -5.21
N LEU A 123 -1.38 1.05 -5.60
CA LEU A 123 -0.08 0.62 -5.09
C LEU A 123 0.98 0.83 -6.18
N THR A 124 2.04 1.54 -5.82
CA THR A 124 3.22 1.75 -6.67
C THR A 124 4.44 1.27 -5.92
N ARG A 125 5.17 0.31 -6.48
CA ARG A 125 6.39 -0.26 -5.90
C ARG A 125 7.53 -0.17 -6.91
N ALA A 126 8.71 0.21 -6.46
CA ALA A 126 9.93 0.26 -7.26
C ALA A 126 11.14 -0.18 -6.45
N THR A 127 12.05 -0.92 -7.09
CA THR A 127 13.39 -1.21 -6.58
C THR A 127 14.40 -0.42 -7.37
N ILE A 128 15.18 0.41 -6.69
CA ILE A 128 16.21 1.27 -7.27
C ILE A 128 17.49 0.46 -7.43
N ARG A 129 18.16 0.60 -8.58
CA ARG A 129 19.47 -0.01 -8.82
C ARG A 129 20.50 0.65 -7.89
N LEU A 130 21.36 -0.16 -7.27
CA LEU A 130 22.44 0.33 -6.40
C LEU A 130 23.30 1.40 -7.10
N ALA A 131 23.67 1.16 -8.36
CA ALA A 131 24.47 2.09 -9.17
C ALA A 131 23.73 3.41 -9.50
N ALA A 132 22.39 3.41 -9.44
CA ALA A 132 21.57 4.58 -9.72
C ALA A 132 21.28 5.43 -8.47
N LEU A 133 21.55 4.93 -7.26
CA LEU A 133 21.25 5.63 -6.01
C LEU A 133 21.81 7.06 -5.99
N PRO A 134 23.11 7.32 -6.28
CA PRO A 134 23.65 8.68 -6.17
C PRO A 134 22.93 9.66 -7.10
N ASP A 135 22.62 9.24 -8.32
CA ASP A 135 21.93 10.06 -9.31
C ASP A 135 20.46 10.29 -8.93
N PHE A 136 19.78 9.26 -8.43
CA PHE A 136 18.41 9.35 -7.94
C PHE A 136 18.29 10.35 -6.78
N TRP A 137 19.16 10.25 -5.78
CA TRP A 137 19.17 11.12 -4.61
C TRP A 137 19.43 12.60 -4.96
N ARG A 138 20.26 12.87 -5.96
CA ARG A 138 20.50 14.23 -6.47
C ARG A 138 19.25 14.86 -7.10
N HIS A 139 18.35 14.06 -7.67
CA HIS A 139 17.16 14.54 -8.40
C HIS A 139 15.85 14.49 -7.59
N ILE A 140 15.80 13.73 -6.48
CA ILE A 140 14.61 13.66 -5.59
C ILE A 140 14.10 15.04 -5.11
N PRO A 141 14.93 15.98 -4.64
CA PRO A 141 14.44 17.23 -4.05
C PRO A 141 13.61 18.05 -5.04
N GLN A 142 14.04 18.07 -6.30
CA GLN A 142 13.38 18.80 -7.40
C GLN A 142 12.02 18.18 -7.77
N VAL A 143 11.89 16.85 -7.65
CA VAL A 143 10.64 16.12 -7.90
C VAL A 143 9.66 16.29 -6.73
N ARG A 144 10.15 16.25 -5.48
CA ARG A 144 9.34 16.40 -4.27
C ARG A 144 8.65 17.76 -4.17
N GLN A 145 9.33 18.84 -4.61
CA GLN A 145 8.76 20.19 -4.55
C GLN A 145 7.53 20.35 -5.47
N ARG A 146 7.42 19.55 -6.54
CA ARG A 146 6.30 19.58 -7.49
C ARG A 146 5.11 18.72 -7.05
N LEU A 147 5.30 17.77 -6.13
CA LEU A 147 4.26 16.84 -5.66
C LEU A 147 3.40 17.41 -4.53
N LYS A 148 3.85 18.47 -3.83
CA LYS A 148 3.19 19.01 -2.63
C LYS A 148 1.90 19.81 -2.89
N THR A 149 1.50 20.03 -4.14
CA THR A 149 0.49 21.06 -4.44
C THR A 149 -0.96 20.57 -4.51
N HIS A 150 -1.27 19.27 -4.41
CA HIS A 150 -2.65 18.79 -4.61
C HIS A 150 -3.00 17.58 -3.72
N ALA A 151 -3.40 17.84 -2.48
CA ALA A 151 -3.61 16.82 -1.44
C ALA A 151 -5.08 16.64 -0.99
N ASP A 152 -6.04 17.34 -1.61
CA ASP A 152 -7.40 17.45 -1.04
C ASP A 152 -8.28 16.19 -1.23
N ASP A 153 -7.95 15.32 -2.20
CA ASP A 153 -8.73 14.10 -2.51
C ASP A 153 -8.08 12.78 -2.06
N LEU A 154 -6.98 12.86 -1.30
CA LEU A 154 -6.20 11.71 -0.86
C LEU A 154 -6.69 11.19 0.50
N LEU A 155 -7.44 10.08 0.50
CA LEU A 155 -8.04 9.53 1.73
C LEU A 155 -6.99 8.89 2.66
N LEU A 156 -5.98 8.26 2.06
CA LEU A 156 -4.85 7.69 2.74
C LEU A 156 -3.70 7.66 1.75
N ALA A 157 -2.49 7.94 2.19
CA ALA A 157 -1.36 7.32 1.56
C ALA A 157 -0.27 6.98 2.58
N ILE A 158 0.50 5.94 2.29
CA ILE A 158 1.56 5.46 3.18
C ILE A 158 2.77 5.11 2.30
N GLY A 159 3.92 5.71 2.60
CA GLY A 159 5.20 5.24 2.10
C GLY A 159 5.64 4.03 2.92
N VAL A 160 5.84 2.90 2.26
CA VAL A 160 6.25 1.62 2.84
C VAL A 160 7.46 1.07 2.11
N GLY A 161 8.31 0.30 2.79
CA GLY A 161 9.45 -0.34 2.15
C GLY A 161 10.02 -1.47 2.99
N GLU A 162 10.48 -2.52 2.31
CA GLU A 162 11.23 -3.63 2.93
C GLU A 162 12.69 -3.21 3.21
N LYS A 163 13.25 -2.42 2.28
CA LYS A 163 14.58 -1.80 2.37
C LYS A 163 14.45 -0.30 2.09
N PRO A 164 14.29 0.57 3.11
CA PRO A 164 13.86 1.97 2.94
C PRO A 164 14.69 2.83 1.95
N VAL A 165 15.93 2.44 1.69
CA VAL A 165 16.84 3.13 0.76
C VAL A 165 16.74 2.59 -0.67
N LEU A 166 16.44 1.31 -0.84
CA LEU A 166 16.49 0.58 -2.13
C LEU A 166 15.11 0.31 -2.71
N GLN A 167 14.10 0.14 -1.86
CA GLN A 167 12.76 -0.26 -2.24
C GLN A 167 11.77 0.76 -1.72
N GLN A 168 11.08 1.39 -2.66
CA GLN A 168 9.99 2.32 -2.38
C GLN A 168 8.69 1.63 -2.75
N CYS A 169 7.73 1.65 -1.84
CA CYS A 169 6.37 1.24 -2.12
C CYS A 169 5.44 2.31 -1.53
N THR A 170 4.40 2.69 -2.27
CA THR A 170 3.38 3.61 -1.78
C THR A 170 2.03 2.98 -2.02
N ILE A 171 1.14 3.09 -1.03
CA ILE A 171 -0.29 2.89 -1.26
C ILE A 171 -0.97 4.25 -1.14
N SER A 172 -1.98 4.48 -1.97
CA SER A 172 -2.88 5.63 -1.85
C SER A 172 -4.33 5.18 -2.05
N VAL A 173 -5.27 5.77 -1.33
CA VAL A 173 -6.71 5.51 -1.48
C VAL A 173 -7.40 6.79 -1.91
N TRP A 174 -8.25 6.69 -2.93
CA TRP A 174 -8.91 7.80 -3.60
C TRP A 174 -10.42 7.57 -3.61
N LYS A 175 -11.21 8.64 -3.63
CA LYS A 175 -12.68 8.56 -3.59
C LYS A 175 -13.27 7.82 -4.80
N ASP A 176 -12.76 8.08 -6.00
CA ASP A 176 -13.21 7.40 -7.23
C ASP A 176 -12.10 7.33 -8.30
N GLU A 177 -12.36 6.56 -9.37
CA GLU A 177 -11.42 6.41 -10.49
C GLU A 177 -11.26 7.68 -11.34
N LYS A 178 -12.31 8.51 -11.45
CA LYS A 178 -12.26 9.76 -12.23
C LYS A 178 -11.27 10.75 -11.60
N VAL A 179 -11.19 10.79 -10.27
CA VAL A 179 -10.20 11.59 -9.53
C VAL A 179 -8.78 11.07 -9.80
N ILE A 180 -8.56 9.76 -9.86
CA ILE A 180 -7.24 9.18 -10.20
C ILE A 180 -6.85 9.52 -11.63
N GLU A 181 -7.78 9.40 -12.59
CA GLU A 181 -7.49 9.76 -13.98
C GLU A 181 -7.17 11.24 -14.11
N GLN A 182 -7.94 12.12 -13.47
CA GLN A 182 -7.64 13.55 -13.44
C GLN A 182 -6.29 13.84 -12.78
N PHE A 183 -5.93 13.14 -11.69
CA PHE A 183 -4.61 13.28 -11.07
C PHE A 183 -3.48 12.80 -12.00
N ALA A 184 -3.60 11.61 -12.58
CA ALA A 184 -2.60 11.04 -13.49
C ALA A 184 -2.45 11.84 -14.79
N TYR A 185 -3.53 12.44 -15.30
CA TYR A 185 -3.53 13.28 -16.50
C TYR A 185 -3.04 14.70 -16.23
N ARG A 186 -3.44 15.32 -15.11
CA ARG A 186 -3.03 16.70 -14.75
C ARG A 186 -1.60 16.78 -14.23
N GLN A 187 -1.03 15.67 -13.74
CA GLN A 187 0.39 15.61 -13.38
C GLN A 187 1.29 15.38 -14.61
N SER A 188 1.49 16.43 -15.41
CA SER A 188 2.58 16.49 -16.42
C SER A 188 3.96 16.14 -15.82
N GLY A 189 4.16 16.40 -14.52
CA GLY A 189 5.35 15.99 -13.77
C GLY A 189 5.48 14.49 -13.50
N HIS A 190 4.39 13.73 -13.40
CA HIS A 190 4.47 12.28 -13.11
C HIS A 190 4.92 11.50 -14.35
N LYS A 191 4.38 11.85 -15.54
CA LYS A 191 4.89 11.33 -16.81
C LYS A 191 6.37 11.65 -17.00
N GLU A 192 6.81 12.85 -16.65
CA GLU A 192 8.22 13.24 -16.75
C GLU A 192 9.12 12.47 -15.77
N VAL A 193 8.67 12.21 -14.55
CA VAL A 193 9.41 11.35 -13.60
C VAL A 193 9.47 9.92 -14.10
N VAL A 194 8.35 9.34 -14.53
CA VAL A 194 8.31 7.98 -15.10
C VAL A 194 9.21 7.89 -16.34
N ARG A 195 9.15 8.89 -17.24
CA ARG A 195 10.01 8.99 -18.42
C ARG A 195 11.49 9.06 -18.04
N ARG A 196 11.87 10.00 -17.16
CA ARG A 196 13.26 10.16 -16.70
C ARG A 196 13.79 8.93 -15.98
N THR A 197 12.97 8.29 -15.17
CA THR A 197 13.33 7.03 -14.51
C THR A 197 13.59 5.93 -15.55
N ARG A 198 12.76 5.82 -16.59
CA ARG A 198 12.95 4.87 -17.69
C ARG A 198 14.21 5.19 -18.51
N GLU A 199 14.42 6.45 -18.86
CA GLU A 199 15.60 6.92 -19.60
C GLU A 199 16.89 6.68 -18.84
N ARG A 200 16.90 6.97 -17.54
CA ARG A 200 18.08 6.79 -16.67
C ARG A 200 18.20 5.39 -16.10
N ARG A 201 17.25 4.50 -16.42
CA ARG A 201 17.17 3.11 -15.95
C ARG A 201 17.36 2.98 -14.44
N TRP A 202 16.73 3.86 -13.67
CA TRP A 202 16.91 3.89 -12.22
C TRP A 202 16.35 2.68 -11.50
N TYR A 203 15.32 2.03 -12.05
CA TYR A 203 14.68 0.88 -11.42
C TYR A 203 15.20 -0.45 -11.99
N SER A 204 15.48 -1.40 -11.11
CA SER A 204 15.70 -2.80 -11.49
C SER A 204 14.38 -3.55 -11.62
N GLU A 205 13.35 -3.12 -10.90
CA GLU A 205 12.04 -3.75 -10.90
C GLU A 205 10.97 -2.73 -10.47
N GLU A 206 9.79 -2.76 -11.09
CA GLU A 206 8.65 -1.90 -10.76
C GLU A 206 7.35 -2.71 -10.78
N LEU A 207 6.39 -2.35 -9.93
CA LEU A 207 5.03 -2.85 -9.95
C LEU A 207 4.04 -1.71 -9.71
N PHE A 208 3.01 -1.66 -10.54
CA PHE A 208 1.88 -0.76 -10.38
C PHE A 208 0.60 -1.59 -10.34
N ALA A 209 -0.25 -1.36 -9.33
CA ALA A 209 -1.52 -2.04 -9.22
C ALA A 209 -2.63 -1.09 -8.76
N ARG A 210 -3.83 -1.28 -9.33
CA ARG A 210 -5.06 -0.63 -8.88
C ARG A 210 -5.99 -1.67 -8.30
N PHE A 211 -6.69 -1.27 -7.25
CA PHE A 211 -7.64 -2.11 -6.54
C PHE A 211 -8.92 -1.35 -6.26
N GLN A 212 -10.03 -2.07 -6.28
CA GLN A 212 -11.28 -1.61 -5.69
C GLN A 212 -11.22 -1.90 -4.18
N VAL A 213 -11.48 -0.89 -3.35
CA VAL A 213 -11.63 -1.09 -1.91
C VAL A 213 -13.00 -1.69 -1.65
N VAL A 214 -13.05 -2.94 -1.17
CA VAL A 214 -14.30 -3.69 -0.94
C VAL A 214 -14.67 -3.81 0.53
N GLY A 215 -13.75 -3.50 1.43
CA GLY A 215 -13.99 -3.50 2.86
C GLY A 215 -12.88 -2.84 3.64
N ARG A 216 -13.18 -2.53 4.90
CA ARG A 216 -12.21 -2.01 5.87
C ARG A 216 -12.55 -2.47 7.28
N GLU A 217 -11.53 -2.56 8.11
CA GLU A 217 -11.65 -2.84 9.55
C GLU A 217 -10.65 -1.97 10.31
N GLY A 218 -10.98 -1.64 11.56
CA GLY A 218 -10.10 -0.86 12.43
C GLY A 218 -9.91 0.60 12.00
N THR A 219 -8.76 1.18 12.34
CA THR A 219 -8.45 2.59 12.13
C THR A 219 -7.07 2.81 11.50
N PHE A 220 -6.95 3.94 10.81
CA PHE A 220 -5.71 4.42 10.22
C PHE A 220 -5.45 5.83 10.75
N ASN A 221 -4.33 6.04 11.46
CA ASN A 221 -3.98 7.34 12.05
C ASN A 221 -5.06 7.90 13.00
N GLY A 222 -5.69 7.04 13.80
CA GLY A 222 -6.74 7.39 14.76
C GLY A 222 -8.10 7.69 14.15
N LYS A 223 -8.29 7.44 12.84
CA LYS A 223 -9.56 7.66 12.15
C LYS A 223 -10.00 6.39 11.43
N PRO A 224 -11.31 6.06 11.40
CA PRO A 224 -11.80 5.09 10.42
C PRO A 224 -11.53 5.66 9.03
N LEU A 225 -11.08 4.82 8.09
CA LEU A 225 -10.97 5.26 6.70
C LEU A 225 -12.39 5.59 6.19
N PHE A 226 -12.66 6.80 5.75
CA PHE A 226 -13.98 7.15 5.22
C PHE A 226 -14.21 6.41 3.89
N LEU A 227 -15.21 5.52 3.87
CA LEU A 227 -15.79 4.97 2.65
C LEU A 227 -17.20 5.56 2.61
N GLU A 228 -17.43 6.61 1.82
CA GLU A 228 -18.80 7.06 1.57
C GLU A 228 -19.46 6.01 0.68
N THR A 229 -20.30 5.15 1.26
CA THR A 229 -21.31 4.41 0.53
C THR A 229 -22.67 4.96 0.95
N GLU A 230 -23.08 6.08 0.37
CA GLU A 230 -24.50 6.42 0.28
C GLU A 230 -24.96 6.17 -1.16
N THR A 231 -25.35 4.93 -1.42
CA THR A 231 -26.40 4.70 -2.41
C THR A 231 -27.71 4.85 -1.65
N THR A 232 -28.24 6.07 -1.60
CA THR A 232 -29.65 6.27 -1.27
C THR A 232 -30.46 5.63 -2.40
N PRO A 233 -31.26 4.57 -2.16
CA PRO A 233 -32.16 4.09 -3.18
C PRO A 233 -33.22 5.16 -3.38
N THR A 234 -33.23 5.78 -4.56
CA THR A 234 -34.36 6.58 -5.02
C THR A 234 -35.56 5.63 -5.07
N ALA A 235 -36.51 5.79 -4.15
CA ALA A 235 -37.76 5.06 -4.16
C ALA A 235 -38.51 5.38 -5.46
N PRO A 236 -39.09 4.39 -6.16
CA PRO A 236 -39.95 4.67 -7.30
C PRO A 236 -41.22 5.38 -6.82
N ALA A 237 -41.55 6.49 -7.50
CA ALA A 237 -42.82 7.19 -7.38
C ALA A 237 -43.94 6.42 -8.10
#